data_AF-A0A651GD38-F1
#
_entry.id   AF-A0A651GD38-F1
#
_cell.length_a   1.000
_cell.length_b   1.000
_cell.length_c   1.000
_cell.angle_alpha   90.00
_cell.angle_beta   90.00
_cell.angle_gamma   90.00
#
_symmetry.space_group_name_H-M   'P 1'
#
loop_
_entity.id
_entity.type
_entity.pdbx_description
1 polymer ?
#
loop_
_entity_poly.entity_id
_entity_poly.type
_entity_poly.pdbx_seq_one_letter_code
_entity_poly.pdbx_strand_id
1 'polypeptide(L)'
;MQREIVAQLEFRLSRLDKAVADLRSAEVKLKRHRSATLAAATAGRLVPTEAELARQEGRSYEPASALLERILAERRRQWEASYLAAFIHKGKKPPSGEQWKSKYPEPIGPNTSKLFVLPDGWTWASLDQLCFVVGGVTKGQKFGAGDALVEVPYLRVANVQRGWLNLREIKEITTTRERAEALQLYIGDILLNEGGDRDKLGRGWVWEGQLPFCIHQNHVFRARPISQYLNSYYIAHVANSFGQEFFFAEAKQTTNLASISLTKIRSLPIMLPPRNEQDRIVFELDRIAIGQDHMGKTFQENNVRARALRSSILQQAFNPQPAPSHP
;
A
#
# COMPACT_ATOMS: atom_id res chain seq x y z
N MET A 1 38.85 -22.45 -41.19
CA MET A 1 37.53 -22.99 -40.81
C MET A 1 37.22 -22.79 -39.31
N GLN A 2 38.03 -23.30 -38.37
CA GLN A 2 37.80 -23.12 -36.93
C GLN A 2 37.76 -21.64 -36.46
N ARG A 3 38.66 -20.78 -36.94
CA ARG A 3 38.69 -19.35 -36.58
C ARG A 3 37.42 -18.60 -37.00
N GLU A 4 36.84 -18.96 -38.14
CA GLU A 4 35.62 -18.33 -38.68
C GLU A 4 34.38 -18.70 -37.83
N ILE A 5 34.30 -19.97 -37.41
CA ILE A 5 33.22 -20.47 -36.53
C ILE A 5 33.29 -19.78 -35.16
N VAL A 6 34.48 -19.62 -34.60
CA VAL A 6 34.70 -18.90 -33.33
C VAL A 6 34.29 -17.43 -33.47
N ALA A 7 34.71 -16.73 -34.52
CA ALA A 7 34.34 -15.33 -34.74
C ALA A 7 32.82 -15.13 -34.87
N GLN A 8 32.12 -16.02 -35.58
CA GLN A 8 30.66 -15.96 -35.69
C GLN A 8 29.94 -16.25 -34.36
N LEU A 9 30.49 -17.17 -33.55
CA LEU A 9 29.97 -17.45 -32.22
C LEU A 9 30.16 -16.25 -31.28
N GLU A 10 31.35 -15.67 -31.24
CA GLU A 10 31.64 -14.46 -30.46
C GLU A 10 30.74 -13.29 -30.88
N PHE A 11 30.50 -13.12 -32.18
CA PHE A 11 29.58 -12.11 -32.69
C PHE A 11 28.13 -12.36 -32.23
N ARG A 12 27.63 -13.61 -32.30
CA ARG A 12 26.27 -13.93 -31.86
C ARG A 12 26.11 -13.77 -30.34
N LEU A 13 27.11 -14.19 -29.56
CA LEU A 13 27.12 -14.06 -28.11
C LEU A 13 27.18 -12.59 -27.68
N SER A 14 28.01 -11.76 -28.32
CA SER A 14 28.10 -10.33 -28.01
C SER A 14 26.79 -9.57 -28.31
N ARG A 15 26.09 -9.91 -29.41
CA ARG A 15 24.75 -9.36 -29.69
C ARG A 15 23.73 -9.76 -28.61
N LEU A 16 23.80 -10.99 -28.13
CA LEU A 16 22.92 -11.49 -27.09
C LEU A 16 23.20 -10.80 -25.74
N ASP A 17 24.47 -10.61 -25.39
CA ASP A 17 24.88 -9.89 -24.20
C ASP A 17 24.40 -8.43 -24.23
N LYS A 18 24.48 -7.77 -25.40
CA LYS A 18 23.90 -6.43 -25.60
C LYS A 18 22.39 -6.42 -25.38
N ALA A 19 21.65 -7.38 -25.97
CA ALA A 19 20.21 -7.47 -25.79
C ALA A 19 19.81 -7.69 -24.31
N VAL A 20 20.56 -8.52 -23.57
CA VAL A 20 20.35 -8.74 -22.14
C VAL A 20 20.64 -7.45 -21.34
N ALA A 21 21.69 -6.71 -21.70
CA ALA A 21 21.99 -5.42 -21.08
C ALA A 21 20.88 -4.39 -21.31
N ASP A 22 20.35 -4.32 -22.54
CA ASP A 22 19.24 -3.43 -22.90
C ASP A 22 17.96 -3.78 -22.13
N LEU A 23 17.63 -5.08 -21.99
CA LEU A 23 16.48 -5.54 -21.18
C LEU A 23 16.64 -5.15 -19.70
N ARG A 24 17.83 -5.34 -19.11
CA ARG A 24 18.09 -4.91 -17.73
C ARG A 24 17.95 -3.39 -17.56
N SER A 25 18.43 -2.62 -18.54
CA SER A 25 18.27 -1.16 -18.55
C SER A 25 16.79 -0.76 -18.60
N ALA A 26 15.99 -1.46 -19.43
CA ALA A 26 14.55 -1.23 -19.52
C ALA A 26 13.82 -1.55 -18.21
N GLU A 27 14.18 -2.63 -17.50
CA GLU A 27 13.64 -2.95 -16.16
C GLU A 27 13.93 -1.86 -15.13
N VAL A 28 15.14 -1.28 -15.15
CA VAL A 28 15.49 -0.16 -14.26
C VAL A 28 14.69 1.10 -14.60
N LYS A 29 14.52 1.41 -15.90
CA LYS A 29 13.69 2.55 -16.35
C LYS A 29 12.24 2.38 -15.92
N LEU A 30 11.68 1.18 -16.04
CA LEU A 30 10.31 0.86 -15.63
C LEU A 30 10.10 1.12 -14.12
N LYS A 31 11.06 0.71 -13.28
CA LYS A 31 11.03 0.99 -11.83
C LYS A 31 11.09 2.49 -11.52
N ARG A 32 11.93 3.24 -12.23
CA ARG A 32 12.01 4.71 -12.07
C ARG A 32 10.72 5.39 -12.50
N HIS A 33 10.13 4.95 -13.60
CA HIS A 33 8.85 5.47 -14.09
C HIS A 33 7.73 5.24 -13.07
N ARG A 34 7.63 4.05 -12.46
CA ARG A 34 6.72 3.76 -11.33
C ARG A 34 6.82 4.79 -10.21
N SER A 35 8.05 5.02 -9.74
CA SER A 35 8.30 5.97 -8.66
C SER A 35 7.93 7.40 -9.05
N ALA A 36 8.23 7.81 -10.29
CA ALA A 36 7.88 9.13 -10.81
C ALA A 36 6.37 9.32 -10.94
N THR A 37 5.62 8.31 -11.39
CA THR A 37 4.15 8.37 -11.48
C THR A 37 3.52 8.57 -10.09
N LEU A 38 3.97 7.82 -9.08
CA LEU A 38 3.47 7.98 -7.71
C LEU A 38 3.82 9.35 -7.12
N ALA A 39 5.03 9.87 -7.42
CA ALA A 39 5.42 11.22 -7.02
C ALA A 39 4.59 12.30 -7.73
N ALA A 40 4.21 12.09 -8.99
CA ALA A 40 3.31 12.99 -9.71
C ALA A 40 1.89 12.96 -9.11
N ALA A 41 1.39 11.78 -8.73
CA ALA A 41 0.08 11.62 -8.09
C ALA A 41 0.00 12.38 -6.76
N THR A 42 0.99 12.17 -5.89
CA THR A 42 1.03 12.79 -4.55
C THR A 42 1.23 14.30 -4.58
N ALA A 43 1.78 14.84 -5.67
CA ALA A 43 2.01 16.27 -5.82
C ALA A 43 1.02 16.96 -6.78
N GLY A 44 -0.11 16.30 -7.12
CA GLY A 44 -1.18 16.86 -7.95
C GLY A 44 -0.76 17.20 -9.39
N ARG A 45 0.16 16.42 -9.96
CA ARG A 45 0.63 16.58 -11.35
C ARG A 45 0.28 15.41 -12.26
N LEU A 46 -0.41 14.39 -11.75
CA LEU A 46 -0.77 13.21 -12.54
C LEU A 46 -2.00 13.44 -13.43
N VAL A 47 -2.99 14.16 -12.91
CA VAL A 47 -4.25 14.48 -13.59
C VAL A 47 -4.54 15.98 -13.40
N PRO A 48 -5.37 16.61 -14.25
CA PRO A 48 -5.83 17.97 -14.00
C PRO A 48 -6.51 18.08 -12.63
N THR A 49 -6.17 19.10 -11.86
CA THR A 49 -6.76 19.31 -10.54
C THR A 49 -8.25 19.64 -10.65
N GLU A 50 -9.02 19.38 -9.59
CA GLU A 50 -10.45 19.78 -9.56
C GLU A 50 -10.62 21.30 -9.70
N ALA A 51 -9.68 22.08 -9.15
CA ALA A 51 -9.66 23.53 -9.26
C ALA A 51 -9.44 24.00 -10.70
N GLU A 52 -8.59 23.32 -11.48
CA GLU A 52 -8.38 23.62 -12.90
C GLU A 52 -9.62 23.29 -13.73
N LEU A 53 -10.21 22.11 -13.53
CA LEU A 53 -11.44 21.73 -14.25
C LEU A 53 -12.60 22.66 -13.93
N ALA A 54 -12.82 22.98 -12.65
CA ALA A 54 -13.89 23.87 -12.23
C ALA A 54 -13.77 25.27 -12.88
N ARG A 55 -12.54 25.80 -12.99
CA ARG A 55 -12.28 27.08 -13.69
C ARG A 55 -12.53 26.98 -15.19
N GLN A 56 -12.14 25.89 -15.83
CA GLN A 56 -12.37 25.67 -17.28
C GLN A 56 -13.87 25.52 -17.60
N GLU A 57 -14.61 24.85 -16.73
CA GLU A 57 -16.04 24.56 -16.90
C GLU A 57 -16.95 25.67 -16.36
N GLY A 58 -16.40 26.67 -15.65
CA GLY A 58 -17.18 27.75 -15.05
C GLY A 58 -18.10 27.30 -13.91
N ARG A 59 -17.76 26.22 -13.20
CA ARG A 59 -18.55 25.67 -12.09
C ARG A 59 -17.87 25.85 -10.74
N SER A 60 -18.64 25.75 -9.66
CA SER A 60 -18.10 25.57 -8.31
C SER A 60 -17.69 24.12 -8.04
N TYR A 61 -16.86 23.91 -7.01
CA TYR A 61 -16.50 22.59 -6.51
C TYR A 61 -16.31 22.62 -4.99
N GLU A 62 -16.39 21.46 -4.33
CA GLU A 62 -16.05 21.30 -2.91
C GLU A 62 -14.52 21.18 -2.78
N PRO A 63 -13.82 22.14 -2.13
CA PRO A 63 -12.39 22.02 -1.87
C PRO A 63 -12.13 20.94 -0.80
N ALA A 64 -10.91 20.43 -0.77
CA ALA A 64 -10.52 19.37 0.16
C ALA A 64 -10.58 19.80 1.64
N SER A 65 -10.45 21.11 1.93
CA SER A 65 -10.65 21.65 3.28
C SER A 65 -12.09 21.46 3.77
N ALA A 66 -13.09 21.75 2.94
CA ALA A 66 -14.50 21.50 3.24
C ALA A 66 -14.80 20.00 3.38
N LEU A 67 -14.21 19.18 2.50
CA LEU A 67 -14.28 17.72 2.63
C LEU A 67 -13.70 17.23 3.97
N LEU A 68 -12.55 17.76 4.39
CA LEU A 68 -11.91 17.41 5.66
C LEU A 68 -12.80 17.79 6.86
N GLU A 69 -13.38 18.99 6.88
CA GLU A 69 -14.32 19.41 7.93
C GLU A 69 -15.49 18.42 8.06
N ARG A 70 -16.05 18.00 6.91
CA ARG A 70 -17.13 17.01 6.87
C ARG A 70 -16.71 15.65 7.41
N ILE A 71 -15.49 15.19 7.08
CA ILE A 71 -14.91 13.95 7.59
C ILE A 71 -14.72 14.03 9.12
N LEU A 72 -14.22 15.14 9.64
CA LEU A 72 -14.04 15.33 11.09
C LEU A 72 -15.38 15.32 11.84
N ALA A 73 -16.41 15.96 11.27
CA ALA A 73 -17.77 15.89 11.81
C ALA A 73 -18.35 14.47 11.78
N GLU A 74 -18.05 13.69 10.75
CA GLU A 74 -18.43 12.28 10.66
C GLU A 74 -17.68 11.41 11.67
N ARG A 75 -16.37 11.64 11.85
CA ARG A 75 -15.53 10.97 12.85
C ARG A 75 -16.09 11.13 14.25
N ARG A 76 -16.43 12.37 14.62
CA ARG A 76 -17.02 12.70 15.92
C ARG A 76 -18.35 11.99 16.11
N ARG A 77 -19.25 12.02 15.12
CA ARG A 77 -20.54 11.31 15.15
C ARG A 77 -20.37 9.80 15.33
N GLN A 78 -19.46 9.17 14.58
CA GLN A 78 -19.19 7.73 14.71
C GLN A 78 -18.58 7.37 16.07
N TRP A 79 -17.68 8.21 16.59
CA TRP A 79 -17.13 8.04 17.94
C TRP A 79 -18.22 8.13 19.01
N GLU A 80 -19.11 9.13 18.92
CA GLU A 80 -20.23 9.31 19.84
C GLU A 80 -21.16 8.08 19.84
N ALA A 81 -21.53 7.60 18.65
CA ALA A 81 -22.34 6.39 18.50
C ALA A 81 -21.65 5.15 19.11
N SER A 82 -20.36 4.96 18.82
CA SER A 82 -19.56 3.84 19.36
C SER A 82 -19.42 3.92 20.89
N TYR A 83 -19.21 5.12 21.41
CA TYR A 83 -19.07 5.38 22.84
C TYR A 83 -20.33 4.99 23.59
N LEU A 84 -21.51 5.38 23.09
CA LEU A 84 -22.80 5.03 23.69
C LEU A 84 -23.12 3.54 23.53
N ALA A 85 -22.86 2.96 22.36
CA ALA A 85 -23.08 1.53 22.10
C ALA A 85 -22.28 0.63 23.05
N ALA A 86 -21.06 1.05 23.44
CA ALA A 86 -20.24 0.31 24.39
C ALA A 86 -20.86 0.19 25.80
N PHE A 87 -21.73 1.12 26.21
CA PHE A 87 -22.47 0.99 27.47
C PHE A 87 -23.59 -0.05 27.35
N ILE A 88 -24.35 0.02 26.26
CA ILE A 88 -25.47 -0.89 25.98
C ILE A 88 -24.95 -2.34 25.90
N HIS A 89 -23.85 -2.57 25.17
CA HIS A 89 -23.24 -3.89 25.05
C HIS A 89 -22.78 -4.46 26.41
N LYS A 90 -22.37 -3.60 27.34
CA LYS A 90 -21.97 -3.97 28.70
C LYS A 90 -23.15 -4.05 29.69
N GLY A 91 -24.39 -3.94 29.20
CA GLY A 91 -25.59 -3.92 30.03
C GLY A 91 -25.68 -2.70 30.97
N LYS A 92 -24.97 -1.62 30.65
CA LYS A 92 -24.93 -0.39 31.45
C LYS A 92 -25.78 0.70 30.81
N LYS A 93 -26.35 1.58 31.65
CA LYS A 93 -27.03 2.80 31.16
C LYS A 93 -25.98 3.77 30.57
N PRO A 94 -26.23 4.36 29.40
CA PRO A 94 -25.38 5.42 28.86
C PRO A 94 -25.31 6.63 29.79
N PRO A 95 -24.22 7.42 29.75
CA PRO A 95 -24.10 8.63 30.55
C PRO A 95 -25.20 9.65 30.23
N SER A 96 -25.69 10.33 31.27
CA SER A 96 -26.70 11.37 31.17
C SER A 96 -26.05 12.73 30.82
N GLY A 97 -26.70 13.53 29.97
CA GLY A 97 -26.20 14.85 29.56
C GLY A 97 -25.10 14.82 28.48
N GLU A 98 -24.43 15.95 28.24
CA GLU A 98 -23.47 16.12 27.14
C GLU A 98 -22.00 16.19 27.56
N GLN A 99 -21.70 16.19 28.87
CA GLN A 99 -20.34 16.35 29.39
C GLN A 99 -19.36 15.28 28.87
N TRP A 100 -19.84 14.08 28.55
CA TRP A 100 -19.00 13.01 28.01
C TRP A 100 -18.47 13.31 26.59
N LYS A 101 -19.08 14.24 25.84
CA LYS A 101 -18.61 14.65 24.51
C LYS A 101 -17.24 15.36 24.57
N SER A 102 -16.87 15.94 25.70
CA SER A 102 -15.52 16.53 25.90
C SER A 102 -14.41 15.48 25.98
N LYS A 103 -14.76 14.20 26.15
CA LYS A 103 -13.79 13.09 26.13
C LYS A 103 -13.37 12.70 24.72
N TYR A 104 -13.97 13.29 23.68
CA TYR A 104 -13.61 13.04 22.30
C TYR A 104 -12.16 13.49 22.04
N PRO A 105 -11.24 12.57 21.68
CA PRO A 105 -9.88 12.94 21.35
C PRO A 105 -9.84 13.53 19.94
N GLU A 106 -9.73 14.86 19.85
CA GLU A 106 -9.59 15.54 18.57
C GLU A 106 -8.32 15.07 17.84
N PRO A 107 -8.43 14.57 16.59
CA PRO A 107 -7.27 14.18 15.82
C PRO A 107 -6.45 15.41 15.43
N ILE A 108 -5.13 15.30 15.54
CA ILE A 108 -4.20 16.39 15.27
C ILE A 108 -3.77 16.32 13.80
N GLY A 109 -3.76 17.47 13.12
CA GLY A 109 -3.24 17.61 11.76
C GLY A 109 -1.71 17.45 11.70
N PRO A 110 -1.14 17.19 10.51
CA PRO A 110 0.30 17.01 10.37
C PRO A 110 1.03 18.34 10.53
N ASN A 111 2.29 18.30 10.95
CA ASN A 111 3.15 19.48 10.90
C ASN A 111 3.56 19.75 9.43
N THR A 112 3.10 20.86 8.87
CA THR A 112 3.31 21.22 7.46
C THR A 112 4.52 22.13 7.21
N SER A 113 5.24 22.57 8.26
CA SER A 113 6.32 23.57 8.15
C SER A 113 7.48 23.18 7.22
N LYS A 114 7.74 21.88 7.04
CA LYS A 114 8.79 21.34 6.16
C LYS A 114 8.22 20.62 4.93
N LEU A 115 6.92 20.72 4.71
CA LEU A 115 6.24 20.08 3.59
C LEU A 115 6.14 21.04 2.41
N PHE A 116 6.02 20.47 1.20
CA PHE A 116 5.85 21.26 -0.01
C PHE A 116 4.44 21.88 -0.07
N VAL A 117 4.32 22.92 -0.90
CA VAL A 117 3.05 23.61 -1.14
C VAL A 117 2.14 22.73 -2.00
N LEU A 118 0.90 22.55 -1.55
CA LEU A 118 -0.09 21.76 -2.27
C LEU A 118 -0.70 22.54 -3.45
N PRO A 119 -1.22 21.84 -4.46
CA PRO A 119 -2.05 22.45 -5.50
C PRO A 119 -3.29 23.15 -4.91
N ASP A 120 -3.88 24.04 -5.70
CA ASP A 120 -5.13 24.70 -5.33
C ASP A 120 -6.27 23.68 -5.10
N GLY A 121 -7.11 23.95 -4.11
CA GLY A 121 -8.19 23.06 -3.68
C GLY A 121 -7.77 21.84 -2.85
N TRP A 122 -6.48 21.54 -2.69
CA TRP A 122 -5.99 20.45 -1.83
C TRP A 122 -5.75 20.92 -0.39
N THR A 123 -5.71 19.99 0.57
CA THR A 123 -5.34 20.28 1.95
C THR A 123 -4.48 19.17 2.56
N TRP A 124 -3.67 19.49 3.57
CA TRP A 124 -2.99 18.48 4.37
C TRP A 124 -3.95 17.92 5.43
N ALA A 125 -3.92 16.61 5.62
CA ALA A 125 -4.59 15.91 6.72
C ALA A 125 -3.66 14.82 7.28
N SER A 126 -3.88 14.40 8.52
CA SER A 126 -3.16 13.23 9.07
C SER A 126 -3.96 11.96 8.80
N LEU A 127 -3.30 10.81 8.77
CA LEU A 127 -3.99 9.53 8.65
C LEU A 127 -5.04 9.35 9.77
N ASP A 128 -4.81 9.86 10.97
CA ASP A 128 -5.78 9.82 12.06
C ASP A 128 -6.99 10.73 11.86
N GLN A 129 -6.85 11.84 11.14
CA GLN A 129 -8.00 12.67 10.74
C GLN A 129 -8.89 11.96 9.71
N LEU A 130 -8.30 11.12 8.84
CA LEU A 130 -9.01 10.45 7.74
C LEU A 130 -9.50 9.04 8.09
N CYS A 131 -8.83 8.35 9.01
CA CYS A 131 -9.06 6.95 9.31
C CYS A 131 -9.13 6.68 10.82
N PHE A 132 -9.89 5.64 11.21
CA PHE A 132 -9.73 4.99 12.50
C PHE A 132 -8.59 3.97 12.42
N VAL A 133 -7.46 4.28 13.08
CA VAL A 133 -6.25 3.44 13.03
C VAL A 133 -6.10 2.62 14.31
N VAL A 134 -6.04 1.29 14.18
CA VAL A 134 -5.91 0.36 15.31
C VAL A 134 -4.81 -0.68 15.09
N GLY A 135 -4.23 -1.17 16.18
CA GLY A 135 -3.36 -2.35 16.19
C GLY A 135 -4.15 -3.65 16.28
N GLY A 136 -3.48 -4.76 16.00
CA GLY A 136 -4.11 -6.08 15.97
C GLY A 136 -4.02 -6.89 17.27
N VAL A 137 -4.32 -8.18 17.15
CA VAL A 137 -4.20 -9.14 18.25
C VAL A 137 -2.74 -9.51 18.52
N THR A 138 -2.39 -9.72 19.79
CA THR A 138 -1.06 -10.19 20.20
C THR A 138 -1.08 -11.70 20.36
N LYS A 139 -0.05 -12.39 19.85
CA LYS A 139 0.08 -13.84 20.00
C LYS A 139 0.37 -14.23 21.45
N GLY A 140 -0.11 -15.41 21.85
CA GLY A 140 0.16 -15.98 23.18
C GLY A 140 -0.56 -15.23 24.31
N GLN A 141 -1.67 -14.57 24.00
CA GLN A 141 -2.51 -13.92 24.99
C GLN A 141 -3.08 -14.99 25.94
N LYS A 142 -3.05 -14.72 27.25
CA LYS A 142 -3.67 -15.60 28.23
C LYS A 142 -5.18 -15.29 28.29
N PHE A 143 -5.99 -16.33 28.32
CA PHE A 143 -7.44 -16.25 28.41
C PHE A 143 -7.93 -16.71 29.78
N GLY A 144 -9.00 -16.10 30.27
CA GLY A 144 -9.62 -16.45 31.55
C GLY A 144 -10.64 -17.58 31.41
N ALA A 145 -11.00 -18.20 32.54
CA ALA A 145 -12.12 -19.13 32.60
C ALA A 145 -13.44 -18.36 32.32
N GLY A 146 -14.12 -18.70 31.24
CA GLY A 146 -15.38 -18.04 30.81
C GLY A 146 -15.25 -17.14 29.58
N ASP A 147 -14.05 -16.93 29.03
CA ASP A 147 -13.89 -16.20 27.78
C ASP A 147 -14.54 -16.96 26.60
N ALA A 148 -15.39 -16.27 25.84
CA ALA A 148 -15.95 -16.81 24.61
C ALA A 148 -14.87 -16.77 23.50
N LEU A 149 -14.10 -17.85 23.39
CA LEU A 149 -13.01 -17.95 22.43
C LEU A 149 -13.50 -18.36 21.04
N VAL A 150 -12.87 -17.79 20.02
CA VAL A 150 -13.05 -18.12 18.60
C VAL A 150 -11.68 -18.23 17.94
N GLU A 151 -11.57 -19.13 16.97
CA GLU A 151 -10.41 -19.25 16.10
C GLU A 151 -10.73 -18.63 14.75
N VAL A 152 -9.88 -17.70 14.30
CA VAL A 152 -10.13 -16.89 13.10
C VAL A 152 -8.87 -16.68 12.27
N PRO A 153 -8.97 -16.54 10.93
CA PRO A 153 -7.82 -16.23 10.10
C PRO A 153 -7.29 -14.83 10.39
N TYR A 154 -5.96 -14.65 10.36
CA TYR A 154 -5.35 -13.34 10.58
C TYR A 154 -4.19 -13.03 9.64
N LEU A 155 -4.05 -11.74 9.33
CA LEU A 155 -2.94 -11.22 8.53
C LEU A 155 -1.73 -10.86 9.39
N ARG A 156 -0.56 -11.21 8.87
CA ARG A 156 0.77 -10.91 9.43
C ARG A 156 1.56 -10.01 8.49
N VAL A 157 2.73 -9.54 8.96
CA VAL A 157 3.70 -8.79 8.14
C VAL A 157 4.03 -9.51 6.82
N ALA A 158 4.07 -10.84 6.81
CA ALA A 158 4.31 -11.63 5.59
C ALA A 158 3.17 -11.53 4.56
N ASN A 159 1.94 -11.25 5.02
CA ASN A 159 0.76 -11.15 4.18
C ASN A 159 0.58 -9.74 3.60
N VAL A 160 1.04 -8.70 4.29
CA VAL A 160 0.85 -7.31 3.85
C VAL A 160 2.10 -6.82 3.13
N GLN A 161 2.01 -6.65 1.81
CA GLN A 161 3.12 -6.20 0.97
C GLN A 161 2.85 -4.79 0.41
N ARG A 162 3.87 -4.17 -0.18
CA ARG A 162 3.76 -2.84 -0.79
C ARG A 162 2.94 -2.97 -2.08
N GLY A 163 1.70 -2.49 -2.07
CA GLY A 163 0.86 -2.51 -3.26
C GLY A 163 0.03 -3.77 -3.47
N TRP A 164 0.11 -4.77 -2.57
CA TRP A 164 -0.66 -6.01 -2.71
C TRP A 164 -0.69 -6.83 -1.40
N LEU A 165 -1.58 -7.83 -1.34
CA LEU A 165 -1.68 -8.77 -0.23
C LEU A 165 -1.28 -10.19 -0.66
N ASN A 166 -0.36 -10.80 0.08
CA ASN A 166 0.04 -12.20 -0.10
C ASN A 166 -0.82 -13.13 0.77
N LEU A 167 -1.78 -13.80 0.14
CA LEU A 167 -2.73 -14.68 0.82
C LEU A 167 -2.44 -16.18 0.58
N ARG A 168 -1.25 -16.53 0.07
CA ARG A 168 -0.88 -17.94 -0.21
C ARG A 168 -0.84 -18.80 1.05
N GLU A 169 -0.42 -18.21 2.16
CA GLU A 169 -0.40 -18.86 3.48
C GLU A 169 -1.08 -17.96 4.50
N ILE A 170 -2.23 -18.40 4.99
CA ILE A 170 -2.99 -17.76 6.05
C ILE A 170 -2.95 -18.67 7.27
N LYS A 171 -2.72 -18.07 8.43
CA LYS A 171 -2.77 -18.77 9.71
C LYS A 171 -3.99 -18.31 10.50
N GLU A 172 -4.34 -19.11 11.48
CA GLU A 172 -5.40 -18.83 12.41
C GLU A 172 -4.85 -18.43 13.78
N ILE A 173 -5.67 -17.72 14.54
CA ILE A 173 -5.36 -17.31 15.90
C ILE A 173 -6.63 -17.38 16.76
N THR A 174 -6.48 -17.91 17.96
CA THR A 174 -7.52 -17.87 18.98
C THR A 174 -7.57 -16.50 19.64
N THR A 175 -8.75 -15.91 19.76
CA THR A 175 -8.99 -14.67 20.53
C THR A 175 -10.43 -14.66 21.06
N THR A 176 -10.79 -13.66 21.88
CA THR A 176 -12.18 -13.50 22.33
C THR A 176 -13.06 -13.05 21.18
N ARG A 177 -14.32 -13.50 21.15
CA ARG A 177 -15.30 -13.09 20.13
C ARG A 177 -15.42 -11.58 19.98
N GLU A 178 -15.52 -10.86 21.11
CA GLU A 178 -15.56 -9.39 21.14
C GLU A 178 -14.35 -8.76 20.42
N ARG A 179 -13.15 -9.31 20.64
CA ARG A 179 -11.92 -8.80 20.02
C ARG A 179 -11.81 -9.17 18.55
N ALA A 180 -12.26 -10.36 18.17
CA ALA A 180 -12.34 -10.77 16.77
C ALA A 180 -13.28 -9.84 15.99
N GLU A 181 -14.47 -9.55 16.53
CA GLU A 181 -15.46 -8.64 15.93
C GLU A 181 -14.92 -7.21 15.82
N ALA A 182 -14.27 -6.68 16.86
CA ALA A 182 -13.68 -5.34 16.84
C ALA A 182 -12.55 -5.18 15.80
N LEU A 183 -11.80 -6.25 15.55
CA LEU A 183 -10.64 -6.26 14.64
C LEU A 183 -10.93 -6.85 13.27
N GLN A 184 -12.19 -7.25 13.00
CA GLN A 184 -12.60 -7.75 11.71
C GLN A 184 -12.27 -6.73 10.60
N LEU A 185 -11.71 -7.23 9.51
CA LEU A 185 -11.44 -6.48 8.31
C LEU A 185 -12.70 -6.38 7.43
N TYR A 186 -12.98 -5.17 6.95
CA TYR A 186 -14.03 -4.87 5.99
C TYR A 186 -13.42 -4.27 4.72
N ILE A 187 -14.15 -4.38 3.62
CA ILE A 187 -13.74 -3.84 2.32
C ILE A 187 -13.38 -2.36 2.49
N GLY A 188 -12.23 -1.97 1.94
CA GLY A 188 -11.71 -0.61 2.02
C GLY A 188 -10.81 -0.36 3.23
N ASP A 189 -10.68 -1.31 4.17
CA ASP A 189 -9.67 -1.20 5.23
C ASP A 189 -8.25 -1.19 4.63
N ILE A 190 -7.42 -0.27 5.11
CA ILE A 190 -6.04 -0.14 4.66
C ILE A 190 -5.13 -0.78 5.70
N LEU A 191 -4.34 -1.77 5.29
CA LEU A 191 -3.39 -2.45 6.16
C LEU A 191 -2.03 -1.79 6.06
N LEU A 192 -1.32 -1.60 7.17
CA LEU A 192 0.02 -1.00 7.22
C LEU A 192 0.91 -1.75 8.21
N ASN A 193 2.10 -2.18 7.78
CA ASN A 193 3.03 -2.87 8.65
C ASN A 193 3.77 -1.93 9.61
N GLU A 194 3.90 -2.36 10.86
CA GLU A 194 4.70 -1.70 11.89
C GLU A 194 6.19 -1.68 11.55
N GLY A 195 6.69 -2.74 10.91
CA GLY A 195 8.11 -2.84 10.58
C GLY A 195 8.62 -4.26 10.45
N GLY A 196 9.94 -4.38 10.56
CA GLY A 196 10.73 -5.55 10.23
C GLY A 196 12.11 -5.09 9.75
N ASP A 197 12.55 -5.63 8.61
CA ASP A 197 13.65 -5.02 7.86
C ASP A 197 13.28 -3.60 7.45
N ARG A 198 14.30 -2.74 7.25
CA ARG A 198 14.09 -1.33 6.95
C ARG A 198 13.15 -1.15 5.74
N ASP A 199 13.32 -1.93 4.67
CA ASP A 199 12.47 -1.89 3.46
C ASP A 199 11.01 -2.35 3.68
N LYS A 200 10.68 -2.94 4.84
CA LYS A 200 9.35 -3.42 5.22
C LYS A 200 8.50 -2.38 5.96
N LEU A 201 9.10 -1.27 6.38
CA LEU A 201 8.40 -0.20 7.09
C LEU A 201 7.24 0.37 6.27
N GLY A 202 6.05 0.38 6.90
CA GLY A 202 4.84 0.99 6.37
C GLY A 202 4.36 0.42 5.04
N ARG A 203 4.77 -0.81 4.68
CA ARG A 203 4.15 -1.53 3.56
C ARG A 203 2.67 -1.70 3.85
N GLY A 204 1.85 -1.50 2.83
CA GLY A 204 0.42 -1.63 3.00
C GLY A 204 -0.33 -1.89 1.73
N TRP A 205 -1.55 -2.37 1.90
CA TRP A 205 -2.53 -2.42 0.82
C TRP A 205 -3.96 -2.47 1.34
N VAL A 206 -4.90 -2.28 0.42
CA VAL A 206 -6.34 -2.28 0.68
C VAL A 206 -6.85 -3.72 0.81
N TRP A 207 -7.67 -3.95 1.82
CA TRP A 207 -8.45 -5.16 1.98
C TRP A 207 -9.71 -5.10 1.11
N GLU A 208 -9.95 -6.14 0.33
CA GLU A 208 -11.03 -6.20 -0.67
C GLU A 208 -12.04 -7.29 -0.32
N GLY A 209 -12.01 -7.80 0.92
CA GLY A 209 -12.90 -8.88 1.34
C GLY A 209 -12.46 -10.26 0.83
N GLN A 210 -11.16 -10.46 0.61
CA GLN A 210 -10.63 -11.70 0.03
C GLN A 210 -10.88 -12.94 0.90
N LEU A 211 -11.12 -12.75 2.21
CA LEU A 211 -11.46 -13.82 3.15
C LEU A 211 -12.61 -13.39 4.08
N PRO A 212 -13.52 -14.32 4.44
CA PRO A 212 -14.53 -14.04 5.45
C PRO A 212 -13.89 -13.93 6.84
N PHE A 213 -14.41 -13.02 7.65
CA PHE A 213 -14.11 -12.88 9.08
C PHE A 213 -12.60 -12.90 9.44
N CYS A 214 -11.79 -12.22 8.63
CA CYS A 214 -10.35 -12.12 8.84
C CYS A 214 -9.99 -10.93 9.74
N ILE A 215 -9.00 -11.11 10.61
CA ILE A 215 -8.44 -10.08 11.49
C ILE A 215 -6.95 -9.84 11.19
N HIS A 216 -6.26 -9.08 12.03
CA HIS A 216 -4.84 -8.77 11.84
C HIS A 216 -4.02 -8.85 13.13
N GLN A 217 -2.73 -9.15 13.00
CA GLN A 217 -1.78 -9.23 14.12
C GLN A 217 -1.36 -7.84 14.61
N ASN A 218 -0.79 -7.74 15.81
CA ASN A 218 -0.27 -6.50 16.41
C ASN A 218 0.74 -5.73 15.54
N HIS A 219 1.51 -6.41 14.67
CA HIS A 219 2.47 -5.79 13.76
C HIS A 219 1.88 -5.35 12.41
N VAL A 220 0.57 -5.52 12.24
CA VAL A 220 -0.20 -5.03 11.11
C VAL A 220 -1.24 -4.08 11.68
N PHE A 221 -1.19 -2.82 11.29
CA PHE A 221 -2.20 -1.83 11.65
C PHE A 221 -3.30 -1.81 10.60
N ARG A 222 -4.53 -1.54 11.06
CA ARG A 222 -5.69 -1.31 10.20
C ARG A 222 -6.08 0.14 10.30
N ALA A 223 -6.07 0.85 9.17
CA ALA A 223 -6.62 2.18 9.01
C ALA A 223 -7.94 2.06 8.24
N ARG A 224 -9.07 2.26 8.93
CA ARG A 224 -10.41 2.24 8.33
C ARG A 224 -10.82 3.67 7.94
N PRO A 225 -11.08 3.97 6.66
CA PRO A 225 -11.59 5.29 6.27
C PRO A 225 -12.86 5.64 7.04
N ILE A 226 -12.94 6.88 7.52
CA ILE A 226 -14.10 7.34 8.31
C ILE A 226 -15.30 7.58 7.40
N SER A 227 -15.06 8.05 6.18
CA SER A 227 -16.08 8.52 5.27
C SER A 227 -16.04 7.78 3.95
N GLN A 228 -17.20 7.53 3.36
CA GLN A 228 -17.33 6.99 2.00
C GLN A 228 -16.76 7.90 0.91
N TYR A 229 -16.39 9.14 1.27
CA TYR A 229 -15.77 10.12 0.38
C TYR A 229 -14.24 10.07 0.36
N LEU A 230 -13.66 9.11 1.06
CA LEU A 230 -12.24 8.81 1.00
C LEU A 230 -12.03 7.59 0.12
N ASN A 231 -11.07 7.70 -0.81
CA ASN A 231 -10.64 6.56 -1.61
C ASN A 231 -9.49 5.83 -0.89
N SER A 232 -9.73 4.58 -0.48
CA SER A 232 -8.74 3.76 0.23
C SER A 232 -7.47 3.51 -0.58
N TYR A 233 -7.60 3.32 -1.90
CA TYR A 233 -6.45 3.09 -2.78
C TYR A 233 -5.60 4.34 -2.88
N TYR A 234 -6.20 5.52 -2.95
CA TYR A 234 -5.46 6.79 -2.92
C TYR A 234 -4.60 6.90 -1.64
N ILE A 235 -5.22 6.71 -0.47
CA ILE A 235 -4.50 6.75 0.82
C ILE A 235 -3.41 5.68 0.88
N ALA A 236 -3.69 4.46 0.39
CA ALA A 236 -2.70 3.39 0.32
C ALA A 236 -1.53 3.74 -0.61
N HIS A 237 -1.77 4.37 -1.77
CA HIS A 237 -0.71 4.84 -2.67
C HIS A 237 0.15 5.91 -2.01
N VAL A 238 -0.46 6.87 -1.31
CA VAL A 238 0.26 7.89 -0.54
C VAL A 238 1.16 7.23 0.52
N ALA A 239 0.61 6.34 1.33
CA ALA A 239 1.37 5.64 2.38
C ALA A 239 2.51 4.80 1.79
N ASN A 240 2.30 4.16 0.64
CA ASN A 240 3.31 3.33 -0.02
C ASN A 240 4.32 4.11 -0.85
N SER A 241 4.17 5.42 -1.03
CA SER A 241 5.08 6.29 -1.78
C SER A 241 5.66 7.36 -0.87
N PHE A 242 5.03 8.54 -0.80
CA PHE A 242 5.42 9.65 0.08
C PHE A 242 5.61 9.19 1.54
N GLY A 243 4.71 8.32 2.03
CA GLY A 243 4.77 7.80 3.39
C GLY A 243 6.04 7.02 3.69
N GLN A 244 6.72 6.44 2.68
CA GLN A 244 7.94 5.68 2.89
C GLN A 244 9.07 6.54 3.50
N GLU A 245 9.27 7.75 2.99
CA GLU A 245 10.29 8.66 3.51
C GLU A 245 9.95 9.11 4.93
N PHE A 246 8.67 9.42 5.17
CA PHE A 246 8.16 9.73 6.50
C PHE A 246 8.42 8.59 7.49
N PHE A 247 8.12 7.34 7.11
CA PHE A 247 8.35 6.18 7.96
C PHE A 247 9.84 5.94 8.23
N PHE A 248 10.72 6.22 7.28
CA PHE A 248 12.17 6.14 7.51
C PHE A 248 12.69 7.20 8.46
N ALA A 249 12.14 8.41 8.42
CA ALA A 249 12.52 9.48 9.33
C ALA A 249 12.02 9.25 10.76
N GLU A 250 10.84 8.64 10.92
CA GLU A 250 10.16 8.50 12.22
C GLU A 250 10.35 7.13 12.88
N ALA A 251 10.90 6.14 12.16
CA ALA A 251 11.12 4.80 12.70
C ALA A 251 12.22 4.79 13.77
N LYS A 252 12.01 3.96 14.79
CA LYS A 252 13.07 3.59 15.73
C LYS A 252 13.86 2.44 15.13
N GLN A 253 15.18 2.58 15.09
CA GLN A 253 16.07 1.56 14.57
C GLN A 253 16.90 0.93 15.70
N THR A 254 16.89 -0.39 15.74
CA THR A 254 17.87 -1.22 16.46
C THR A 254 18.80 -1.88 15.45
N THR A 255 19.81 -2.64 15.90
CA THR A 255 20.88 -3.19 15.06
C THR A 255 20.37 -3.93 13.81
N ASN A 256 19.25 -4.66 13.92
CA ASN A 256 18.71 -5.49 12.83
C ASN A 256 17.24 -5.21 12.47
N LEU A 257 16.54 -4.36 13.21
CA LEU A 257 15.10 -4.14 13.04
C LEU A 257 14.74 -2.67 13.14
N ALA A 258 13.84 -2.24 12.28
CA ALA A 258 13.20 -0.93 12.36
C ALA A 258 11.71 -1.09 12.57
N SER A 259 11.14 -0.30 13.49
CA SER A 259 9.71 -0.28 13.76
C SER A 259 9.18 1.16 13.87
N ILE A 260 7.93 1.34 13.47
CA ILE A 260 7.19 2.59 13.61
C ILE A 260 6.00 2.38 14.55
N SER A 261 5.84 3.28 15.52
CA SER A 261 4.72 3.16 16.47
C SER A 261 3.38 3.52 15.83
N LEU A 262 2.30 3.02 16.42
CA LEU A 262 0.93 3.40 16.03
C LEU A 262 0.72 4.91 16.04
N THR A 263 1.28 5.62 17.03
CA THR A 263 1.20 7.08 17.12
C THR A 263 1.85 7.75 15.91
N LYS A 264 3.00 7.27 15.45
CA LYS A 264 3.69 7.83 14.30
C LYS A 264 2.98 7.51 12.98
N ILE A 265 2.41 6.32 12.85
CA ILE A 265 1.55 5.98 11.70
C ILE A 265 0.32 6.87 11.64
N ARG A 266 -0.35 7.11 12.78
CA ARG A 266 -1.49 8.04 12.88
C ARG A 266 -1.15 9.46 12.41
N SER A 267 0.08 9.91 12.64
CA SER A 267 0.55 11.23 12.22
C SER A 267 1.03 11.31 10.77
N LEU A 268 0.97 10.23 9.99
CA LEU A 268 1.37 10.25 8.58
C LEU A 268 0.65 11.39 7.84
N PRO A 269 1.40 12.34 7.23
CA PRO A 269 0.80 13.39 6.42
C PRO A 269 0.24 12.83 5.12
N ILE A 270 -1.02 13.18 4.84
CA ILE A 270 -1.75 12.83 3.62
C ILE A 270 -2.10 14.13 2.91
N MET A 271 -1.69 14.22 1.65
CA MET A 271 -2.17 15.25 0.71
C MET A 271 -3.60 14.85 0.34
N LEU A 272 -4.62 15.53 0.86
CA LEU A 272 -6.03 15.23 0.54
C LEU A 272 -6.49 16.11 -0.63
N PRO A 273 -6.81 15.52 -1.80
CA PRO A 273 -7.49 16.23 -2.87
C PRO A 273 -9.02 16.19 -2.70
N PRO A 274 -9.75 17.03 -3.44
CA PRO A 274 -11.20 16.93 -3.59
C PRO A 274 -11.63 15.50 -4.00
N ARG A 275 -12.83 15.10 -3.60
CA ARG A 275 -13.33 13.72 -3.76
C ARG A 275 -13.15 13.19 -5.19
N ASN A 276 -13.63 13.93 -6.19
CA ASN A 276 -13.63 13.48 -7.58
C ASN A 276 -12.20 13.32 -8.13
N GLU A 277 -11.26 14.11 -7.62
CA GLU A 277 -9.87 14.05 -8.03
C GLU A 277 -9.16 12.82 -7.44
N GLN A 278 -9.51 12.37 -6.23
CA GLN A 278 -9.01 11.10 -5.67
C GLN A 278 -9.28 9.93 -6.63
N ASP A 279 -10.51 9.82 -7.13
CA ASP A 279 -10.95 8.75 -8.01
C ASP A 279 -10.25 8.82 -9.38
N ARG A 280 -10.07 10.04 -9.93
CA ARG A 280 -9.32 10.25 -11.18
C ARG A 280 -7.84 9.88 -11.05
N ILE A 281 -7.20 10.22 -9.92
CA ILE A 281 -5.82 9.85 -9.63
C ILE A 281 -5.69 8.32 -9.58
N VAL A 282 -6.56 7.65 -8.83
CA VAL A 282 -6.52 6.18 -8.68
C VAL A 282 -6.75 5.49 -10.03
N PHE A 283 -7.73 5.94 -10.80
CA PHE A 283 -7.97 5.43 -12.15
C PHE A 283 -6.74 5.53 -13.05
N GLU A 284 -6.06 6.68 -13.03
CA GLU A 284 -4.85 6.89 -13.84
C GLU A 284 -3.68 6.02 -13.36
N LEU A 285 -3.52 5.88 -12.04
CA LEU A 285 -2.52 4.99 -11.45
C LEU A 285 -2.75 3.53 -11.86
N ASP A 286 -3.99 3.05 -11.80
CA ASP A 286 -4.36 1.70 -12.21
C ASP A 286 -4.09 1.47 -13.70
N ARG A 287 -4.49 2.42 -14.55
CA ARG A 287 -4.22 2.38 -15.99
C ARG A 287 -2.74 2.25 -16.29
N ILE A 288 -1.90 3.06 -15.64
CA ILE A 288 -0.45 3.03 -15.80
C ILE A 288 0.13 1.71 -15.26
N ALA A 289 -0.34 1.25 -14.10
CA ALA A 289 0.12 0.01 -13.46
C ALA A 289 -0.10 -1.21 -14.35
N ILE A 290 -1.28 -1.33 -14.99
CA ILE A 290 -1.59 -2.40 -15.94
C ILE A 290 -0.58 -2.43 -17.09
N GLY A 291 -0.30 -1.27 -17.71
CA GLY A 291 0.68 -1.16 -18.79
C GLY A 291 2.09 -1.57 -18.34
N GLN A 292 2.49 -1.14 -17.15
CA GLN A 292 3.80 -1.47 -16.59
C GLN A 292 3.94 -2.94 -16.24
N ASP A 293 2.89 -3.59 -15.74
CA ASP A 293 2.91 -5.03 -15.45
C ASP A 293 3.00 -5.86 -16.72
N HIS A 294 2.32 -5.45 -17.79
CA HIS A 294 2.48 -6.08 -19.10
C HIS A 294 3.94 -5.97 -19.60
N MET A 295 4.54 -4.77 -19.56
CA MET A 295 5.94 -4.58 -19.92
C MET A 295 6.90 -5.42 -19.06
N GLY A 296 6.65 -5.47 -17.75
CA GLY A 296 7.45 -6.25 -16.81
C GLY A 296 7.46 -7.75 -17.14
N LYS A 297 6.29 -8.32 -17.45
CA LYS A 297 6.17 -9.73 -17.88
C LYS A 297 6.94 -9.98 -19.19
N THR A 298 6.79 -9.11 -20.19
CA THR A 298 7.51 -9.22 -21.46
C THR A 298 9.04 -9.17 -21.27
N PHE A 299 9.54 -8.31 -20.39
CA PHE A 299 10.99 -8.24 -20.10
C PHE A 299 11.50 -9.51 -19.42
N GLN A 300 10.74 -10.08 -18.47
CA GLN A 300 11.10 -11.34 -17.82
C GLN A 300 11.13 -12.52 -18.80
N GLU A 301 10.12 -12.65 -19.65
CA GLU A 301 10.06 -13.70 -20.69
C GLU A 301 11.23 -13.59 -21.66
N ASN A 302 11.55 -12.38 -22.12
CA ASN A 302 12.68 -12.15 -23.02
C ASN A 302 14.03 -12.43 -22.35
N ASN A 303 14.18 -12.15 -21.05
CA ASN A 303 15.36 -12.52 -20.28
C ASN A 303 15.53 -14.05 -20.19
N VAL A 304 14.44 -14.80 -19.97
CA VAL A 304 14.47 -16.27 -19.97
C VAL A 304 14.84 -16.81 -21.35
N ARG A 305 14.22 -16.29 -22.42
CA ARG A 305 14.52 -16.66 -23.81
C ARG A 305 15.97 -16.38 -24.18
N ALA A 306 16.51 -15.22 -23.78
CA ALA A 306 17.90 -14.87 -24.04
C ALA A 306 18.88 -15.84 -23.37
N ARG A 307 18.60 -16.25 -22.11
CA ARG A 307 19.43 -17.26 -21.42
C ARG A 307 19.37 -18.63 -22.11
N ALA A 308 18.17 -19.06 -22.53
CA ALA A 308 18.01 -20.32 -23.25
C ALA A 308 18.74 -20.31 -24.60
N LEU A 309 18.63 -19.21 -25.37
CA LEU A 309 19.33 -19.04 -26.63
C LEU A 309 20.85 -19.07 -26.44
N ARG A 310 21.37 -18.42 -25.39
CA ARG A 310 22.80 -18.49 -25.03
C ARG A 310 23.25 -19.93 -24.82
N SER A 311 22.48 -20.68 -24.04
CA SER A 311 22.77 -22.10 -23.77
C SER A 311 22.75 -22.93 -25.05
N SER A 312 21.77 -22.69 -25.94
CA SER A 312 21.64 -23.40 -27.21
C SER A 312 22.81 -23.11 -28.16
N ILE A 313 23.22 -21.84 -28.29
CA ILE A 313 24.38 -21.44 -29.11
C ILE A 313 25.65 -22.12 -28.62
N LEU A 314 25.88 -22.15 -27.30
CA LEU A 314 27.04 -22.82 -26.71
C LEU A 314 26.97 -24.34 -26.94
N GLN A 315 25.82 -24.97 -26.74
CA GLN A 315 25.67 -26.41 -26.99
C GLN A 315 25.94 -26.78 -28.46
N GLN A 316 25.43 -26.00 -29.42
CA GLN A 316 25.72 -26.21 -30.85
C GLN A 316 27.20 -26.03 -31.19
N ALA A 317 27.90 -25.11 -30.52
CA ALA A 317 29.32 -24.87 -30.72
C ALA A 317 30.21 -26.02 -30.22
N PHE A 318 29.83 -26.65 -29.10
CA PHE A 318 30.63 -27.67 -28.41
C PHE A 318 30.21 -29.11 -28.72
N ASN A 319 29.15 -29.32 -29.50
CA ASN A 319 28.68 -30.65 -29.90
C ASN A 319 28.64 -30.73 -31.44
N PRO A 320 29.75 -31.11 -32.10
CA PRO A 320 29.80 -31.18 -33.55
C PRO A 320 28.86 -32.29 -34.04
N GLN A 321 27.98 -31.98 -34.99
CA GLN A 321 27.32 -33.05 -35.74
C GLN A 321 28.37 -33.85 -36.52
N PRO A 322 28.25 -35.19 -36.61
CA PRO A 322 29.13 -35.99 -37.44
C PRO A 322 29.04 -35.49 -38.88
N ALA A 323 30.20 -35.28 -39.50
CA ALA A 323 30.25 -34.88 -40.91
C ALA A 323 29.47 -35.90 -41.76
N PRO A 324 28.69 -35.44 -42.78
CA PRO A 324 28.05 -36.37 -43.68
C PRO A 324 29.12 -37.24 -44.33
N SER A 325 28.98 -38.55 -44.18
CA SER A 325 29.80 -39.53 -44.89
C SER A 325 29.57 -39.31 -46.39
N HIS A 326 30.54 -38.70 -47.06
CA HIS A 326 30.55 -38.65 -48.52
C HIS A 326 30.78 -40.09 -49.05
N PRO A 327 29.98 -40.55 -50.02
CA PRO A 327 30.09 -41.89 -50.60
C PRO A 327 31.36 -42.08 -51.42
#